data_AF-A0A947FRN6-F1
#
_entry.id   AF-A0A947FRN6-F1
#
_cell.length_a   1.000
_cell.length_b   1.000
_cell.length_c   1.000
_cell.angle_alpha   90.00
_cell.angle_beta   90.00
_cell.angle_gamma   90.00
#
_symmetry.space_group_name_H-M   'P 1'
#
loop_
_entity.id
_entity.type
_entity.pdbx_description
1 polymer ?
#
loop_
_entity_poly.entity_id
_entity_poly.type
_entity_poly.pdbx_seq_one_letter_code
_entity_poly.pdbx_strand_id
1 'polypeptide(L)'
;MRSLERKVVAGLSILLIVAFSVILLFSVLAVKSLSESYVFTRLEHDAEALLAAVWKNPKGLTRIREGRITPIYQQPYSGHYFQLIFSDGFRLNSRSTWDYSFETHEVPVSKIETYSLTGPDEQMLL
;
A
#
# COMPACT_ATOMS: atom_id res chain seq x y z
N MET A 1 -43.91 -20.24 33.97
CA MET A 1 -43.86 -19.02 33.12
C MET A 1 -42.43 -18.66 32.64
N ARG A 2 -41.35 -19.09 33.31
CA ARG A 2 -39.93 -18.84 32.93
C ARG A 2 -39.42 -19.39 31.58
N SER A 3 -40.16 -20.29 30.91
CA SER A 3 -39.67 -21.00 29.72
C SER A 3 -39.90 -20.22 28.41
N LEU A 4 -41.02 -19.50 28.30
CA LEU A 4 -41.36 -18.76 27.08
C LEU A 4 -40.55 -17.46 26.94
N GLU A 5 -40.42 -16.70 28.02
CA GLU A 5 -39.61 -15.49 28.09
C GLU A 5 -38.13 -15.78 27.77
N ARG A 6 -37.56 -16.86 28.31
CA ARG A 6 -36.19 -17.30 27.98
C ARG A 6 -36.01 -17.66 26.51
N LYS A 7 -37.00 -18.31 25.87
CA LYS A 7 -36.94 -18.65 24.45
C LYS A 7 -36.97 -17.40 23.57
N VAL A 8 -37.80 -16.42 23.93
CA VAL A 8 -37.89 -15.13 23.22
C VAL A 8 -36.59 -14.34 23.38
N VAL A 9 -36.08 -14.20 24.60
CA VAL A 9 -34.82 -13.48 24.86
C VAL A 9 -33.64 -14.18 24.16
N ALA A 10 -33.59 -15.51 24.16
CA ALA A 10 -32.55 -16.25 23.44
C ALA A 10 -32.64 -16.05 21.93
N GLY A 11 -33.85 -16.14 21.35
CA GLY A 11 -34.06 -15.90 19.92
C GLY A 11 -33.68 -14.48 19.50
N LEU A 12 -34.08 -13.47 20.30
CA LEU A 12 -33.71 -12.08 20.07
C LEU A 12 -32.19 -11.86 20.19
N SER A 13 -31.56 -12.47 21.18
CA SER A 13 -30.10 -12.37 21.37
C SER A 13 -29.34 -12.97 20.20
N ILE A 14 -29.76 -14.14 19.71
CA ILE A 14 -29.17 -14.78 18.52
C ILE A 14 -29.36 -13.88 17.29
N LEU A 15 -30.57 -13.34 17.09
CA LEU A 15 -30.84 -12.43 15.97
C LEU A 15 -29.94 -11.20 16.02
N LEU A 16 -29.77 -10.59 17.19
CA LEU A 16 -28.88 -9.44 17.38
C LEU A 16 -27.43 -9.82 17.09
N ILE A 17 -26.94 -10.94 17.60
CA ILE A 17 -25.57 -11.41 17.33
C ILE A 17 -25.35 -11.60 15.82
N VAL A 18 -26.30 -12.22 15.12
CA VAL A 18 -26.24 -12.40 13.66
C VAL A 18 -26.25 -11.05 12.95
N ALA A 19 -27.16 -10.15 13.32
CA ALA A 19 -27.25 -8.82 12.71
C ALA A 19 -25.95 -8.02 12.89
N PHE A 20 -25.40 -7.98 14.10
CA PHE A 20 -24.13 -7.30 14.38
C PHE A 20 -22.96 -7.96 13.66
N SER A 21 -22.92 -9.30 13.57
CA SER A 21 -21.87 -10.01 12.84
C SER A 21 -21.89 -9.68 11.35
N VAL A 22 -23.09 -9.61 10.76
CA VAL A 22 -23.26 -9.20 9.35
C VAL A 22 -22.79 -7.76 9.15
N ILE A 23 -23.20 -6.83 10.02
CA ILE A 23 -22.78 -5.42 9.95
C ILE A 23 -21.25 -5.31 10.07
N LEU A 24 -20.64 -6.03 11.02
CA LEU A 24 -19.19 -6.04 11.21
C LEU A 24 -18.47 -6.59 9.96
N LEU A 25 -18.96 -7.68 9.38
CA LEU A 25 -18.38 -8.25 8.16
C LEU A 25 -18.43 -7.26 7.00
N PHE A 26 -19.58 -6.64 6.75
CA PHE A 26 -19.71 -5.62 5.71
C PHE A 26 -18.83 -4.40 5.96
N SER A 27 -18.71 -3.97 7.21
CA SER A 27 -17.84 -2.85 7.59
C SER A 27 -16.37 -3.14 7.28
N VAL A 28 -15.88 -4.33 7.65
CA VAL A 28 -14.50 -4.75 7.35
C VAL A 28 -14.24 -4.82 5.84
N LEU A 29 -15.18 -5.37 5.07
CA LEU A 29 -15.06 -5.46 3.61
C LEU A 29 -15.06 -4.07 2.95
N ALA A 30 -15.94 -3.17 3.40
CA ALA A 30 -16.03 -1.81 2.87
C ALA A 30 -14.74 -1.01 3.16
N VAL A 31 -14.23 -1.10 4.39
CA VAL A 31 -12.95 -0.46 4.76
C VAL A 31 -11.81 -1.00 3.91
N LYS A 32 -11.71 -2.32 3.75
CA LYS A 32 -10.66 -2.94 2.94
C LYS A 32 -10.67 -2.42 1.50
N SER A 33 -11.83 -2.42 0.85
CA SER A 33 -11.98 -1.96 -0.55
C SER A 33 -11.63 -0.48 -0.71
N LEU A 34 -12.07 0.37 0.24
CA LEU A 34 -11.75 1.79 0.22
C LEU A 34 -10.25 2.04 0.44
N SER A 35 -9.63 1.30 1.36
CA SER A 35 -8.19 1.38 1.63
C SER A 35 -7.37 0.95 0.42
N GLU A 36 -7.71 -0.16 -0.25
CA GLU A 36 -7.01 -0.60 -1.47
C GLU A 36 -7.10 0.45 -2.57
N SER A 37 -8.31 0.96 -2.83
CA SER A 37 -8.52 2.01 -3.85
C SER A 37 -7.72 3.28 -3.54
N TYR A 38 -7.68 3.69 -2.27
CA TYR A 38 -6.91 4.84 -1.82
C TYR A 38 -5.39 4.63 -1.99
N VAL A 39 -4.89 3.44 -1.67
CA VAL A 39 -3.47 3.09 -1.85
C VAL A 39 -3.10 3.18 -3.33
N PHE A 40 -3.93 2.68 -4.25
CA PHE A 40 -3.64 2.75 -5.68
C PHE A 40 -3.56 4.18 -6.20
N THR A 41 -4.56 5.03 -5.92
CA THR A 41 -4.52 6.45 -6.33
C THR A 41 -3.31 7.17 -5.72
N ARG A 42 -2.95 6.83 -4.48
CA ARG A 42 -1.77 7.41 -3.83
C ARG A 42 -0.47 6.97 -4.49
N LEU A 43 -0.34 5.69 -4.86
CA LEU A 43 0.83 5.17 -5.56
C LEU A 43 1.01 5.83 -6.93
N GLU A 44 -0.09 6.04 -7.66
CA GLU A 44 -0.08 6.76 -8.93
C GLU A 44 0.44 8.19 -8.74
N HIS A 45 -0.10 8.93 -7.78
CA HIS A 45 0.34 10.29 -7.50
C HIS A 45 1.79 10.36 -6.99
N ASP A 46 2.20 9.42 -6.13
CA ASP A 46 3.57 9.32 -5.66
C ASP A 46 4.54 9.02 -6.81
N ALA A 47 4.15 8.18 -7.78
CA ALA A 47 4.94 7.91 -8.98
C ALA A 47 5.11 9.17 -9.84
N GLU A 48 4.04 9.94 -10.08
CA GLU A 48 4.10 11.22 -10.78
C GLU A 48 5.00 12.24 -10.06
N ALA A 49 4.87 12.33 -8.73
CA ALA A 49 5.68 13.22 -7.90
C ALA A 49 7.16 12.82 -7.94
N LEU A 50 7.47 11.52 -7.90
CA LEU A 50 8.82 10.99 -8.04
C LEU A 50 9.40 11.34 -9.40
N LEU A 51 8.66 11.11 -10.49
CA LEU A 51 9.08 11.48 -11.84
C LEU A 51 9.39 12.98 -11.96
N ALA A 52 8.55 13.83 -11.39
CA ALA A 52 8.78 15.29 -11.35
C ALA A 52 9.96 15.71 -10.45
N ALA A 53 10.36 14.84 -9.51
CA ALA A 53 11.50 15.05 -8.63
C ALA A 53 12.81 14.50 -9.19
N VAL A 54 12.78 13.64 -10.22
CA VAL A 54 13.98 13.17 -10.93
C VAL A 54 14.60 14.32 -11.70
N TRP A 55 15.90 14.50 -11.52
CA TRP A 55 16.68 15.52 -12.21
C TRP A 55 18.10 15.03 -12.50
N LYS A 56 18.77 15.67 -13.45
CA LYS A 56 20.18 15.43 -13.72
C LYS A 56 21.02 16.48 -12.99
N ASN A 57 21.95 16.02 -12.16
CA ASN A 57 22.95 16.87 -11.52
C ASN A 57 23.86 17.53 -12.57
N PRO A 58 24.47 18.70 -12.31
CA PRO A 58 25.58 19.26 -13.09
C PRO A 58 26.66 18.25 -13.53
N LYS A 59 26.89 17.19 -12.77
CA LYS A 59 27.81 16.08 -13.11
C LYS A 59 27.23 15.05 -14.10
N GLY A 60 26.04 15.28 -14.65
CA GLY A 60 25.33 14.37 -15.55
C GLY A 60 24.64 13.17 -14.87
N LEU A 61 24.80 13.01 -13.56
CA LEU A 61 24.21 11.90 -12.80
C LEU A 61 22.74 12.13 -12.49
N THR A 62 21.91 11.13 -12.73
CA THR A 62 20.49 11.18 -12.36
C THR A 62 20.33 11.02 -10.86
N ARG A 63 19.63 11.96 -10.22
CA ARG A 63 19.36 12.00 -8.79
C ARG A 63 17.90 12.40 -8.58
N ILE A 64 17.37 12.14 -7.39
CA ILE A 64 16.09 12.71 -6.98
C ILE A 64 16.37 13.95 -6.13
N ARG A 65 15.55 14.98 -6.27
CA ARG A 65 15.71 16.22 -5.52
C ARG A 65 15.26 16.01 -4.08
N GLU A 66 16.22 16.05 -3.16
CA GLU A 66 15.94 16.01 -1.72
C GLU A 66 15.00 17.17 -1.34
N GLY A 67 13.98 16.89 -0.52
CA GLY A 67 12.93 17.84 -0.16
C GLY A 67 11.74 17.92 -1.14
N ARG A 68 11.79 17.26 -2.29
CA ARG A 68 10.61 17.06 -3.17
C ARG A 68 9.94 15.71 -3.02
N ILE A 69 10.59 14.80 -2.28
CA ILE A 69 10.08 13.48 -1.95
C ILE A 69 9.47 13.54 -0.55
N THR A 70 8.36 12.84 -0.35
CA THR A 70 7.76 12.65 0.97
C THR A 70 8.78 12.06 1.96
N PRO A 71 8.95 12.64 3.17
CA PRO A 71 9.94 12.18 4.14
C PRO A 71 9.83 10.70 4.55
N ILE A 72 8.65 10.09 4.35
CA ILE A 72 8.41 8.67 4.65
C ILE A 72 9.34 7.71 3.91
N TYR A 73 9.86 8.11 2.74
CA TYR A 73 10.84 7.33 1.97
C TYR A 73 12.28 7.43 2.53
N GLN A 74 12.49 8.23 3.58
CA GLN A 74 13.76 8.35 4.30
C GLN A 74 13.80 7.53 5.59
N GLN A 75 12.63 7.17 6.13
CA GLN A 75 12.53 6.34 7.32
C GLN A 75 12.80 4.87 6.95
N PRO A 76 13.82 4.22 7.54
CA PRO A 76 14.07 2.79 7.33
C PRO A 76 12.81 1.96 7.61
N TYR A 77 12.52 0.99 6.75
CA TYR A 77 11.41 0.05 6.92
C TYR A 77 10.03 0.71 7.11
N SER A 78 9.78 1.82 6.42
CA SER A 78 8.53 2.58 6.56
C SER A 78 7.31 1.93 5.94
N GLY A 79 7.47 0.83 5.19
CA GLY A 79 6.41 0.25 4.36
C GLY A 79 6.17 0.98 3.04
N HIS A 80 6.86 2.11 2.81
CA HIS A 80 6.76 2.90 1.59
C HIS A 80 8.09 2.89 0.86
N TYR A 81 8.08 2.38 -0.37
CA TYR A 81 9.30 2.14 -1.13
C TYR A 81 9.17 2.63 -2.56
N PHE A 82 10.28 3.09 -3.14
CA PHE A 82 10.38 3.31 -4.57
C PHE A 82 11.70 2.74 -5.09
N GLN A 83 11.68 2.34 -6.36
CA GLN A 83 12.86 1.91 -7.10
C GLN A 83 12.79 2.50 -8.51
N LEU A 84 13.80 3.29 -8.88
CA LEU A 84 13.95 3.83 -10.23
C LEU A 84 15.00 3.00 -10.97
N ILE A 85 14.64 2.49 -12.14
CA ILE A 85 15.52 1.73 -13.01
C ILE A 85 15.77 2.57 -14.26
N PHE A 86 17.03 2.89 -14.51
CA PHE A 86 17.45 3.70 -15.66
C PHE A 86 17.92 2.80 -16.81
N SER A 87 17.90 3.33 -18.03
CA SER A 87 18.26 2.59 -19.24
C SER A 87 19.72 2.10 -19.29
N ASP A 88 20.60 2.69 -18.47
CA ASP A 88 21.99 2.27 -18.29
C ASP A 88 22.14 1.15 -17.24
N GLY A 89 21.04 0.63 -16.71
CA GLY A 89 21.01 -0.38 -15.66
C GLY A 89 21.24 0.18 -14.25
N PHE A 90 21.44 1.49 -14.10
CA PHE A 90 21.55 2.10 -12.79
C PHE A 90 20.22 1.97 -12.05
N ARG A 91 20.29 1.56 -10.78
CA ARG A 91 19.13 1.44 -9.89
C ARG A 91 19.26 2.44 -8.76
N LEU A 92 18.20 3.20 -8.53
CA LEU A 92 18.11 4.14 -7.42
C LEU A 92 16.93 3.74 -6.53
N ASN A 93 17.27 3.21 -5.36
CA ASN A 93 16.29 2.78 -4.37
C ASN A 93 16.04 3.89 -3.34
N SER A 94 14.83 3.88 -2.77
CA SER A 94 14.50 4.70 -1.62
C SER A 94 15.35 4.34 -0.41
N ARG A 95 15.62 5.31 0.47
CA ARG A 95 16.39 5.06 1.70
C ARG A 95 15.63 4.16 2.69
N SER A 96 14.30 4.17 2.64
CA SER A 96 13.44 3.27 3.41
C SER A 96 13.65 1.80 3.08
N THR A 97 14.06 1.48 1.84
CA THR A 97 14.34 0.10 1.39
C THR A 97 15.54 -0.53 2.12
N TRP A 98 16.48 0.29 2.58
CA TRP A 98 17.71 -0.15 3.22
C TRP A 98 18.45 -1.21 2.35
N ASP A 99 18.68 -2.41 2.89
CA ASP A 99 19.40 -3.52 2.24
C ASP A 99 18.48 -4.48 1.45
N TYR A 100 17.16 -4.24 1.45
CA TYR A 100 16.23 -5.08 0.72
C TYR A 100 16.30 -4.82 -0.79
N SER A 101 16.09 -5.86 -1.60
CA SER A 101 16.02 -5.73 -3.06
C SER A 101 14.70 -6.26 -3.56
N PHE A 102 13.98 -5.45 -4.32
CA PHE A 102 12.76 -5.89 -4.98
C PHE A 102 13.09 -6.61 -6.29
N GLU A 103 12.53 -7.80 -6.46
CA GLU A 103 12.48 -8.48 -7.76
C GLU A 103 11.32 -7.92 -8.57
N THR A 104 11.59 -6.83 -9.30
CA THR A 104 10.61 -6.21 -10.20
C THR A 104 10.76 -6.77 -11.61
N HIS A 105 9.65 -7.01 -12.29
CA HIS A 105 9.63 -7.37 -13.70
C HIS A 105 9.57 -6.12 -14.59
N GLU A 106 10.10 -6.22 -15.80
CA GLU A 106 10.03 -5.12 -16.76
C GLU A 106 8.59 -4.93 -17.26
N VAL A 107 8.06 -3.72 -17.09
CA VAL A 107 6.76 -3.33 -17.61
C VAL A 107 6.98 -2.49 -18.89
N PRO A 108 6.27 -2.78 -19.99
CA PRO A 108 6.34 -1.96 -21.19
C PRO A 108 5.99 -0.50 -20.90
N VAL A 109 6.67 0.44 -21.56
CA VAL A 109 6.50 1.90 -21.33
C VAL A 109 5.04 2.39 -21.51
N SER A 110 4.21 1.64 -22.25
CA SER A 110 2.80 1.96 -22.49
C SER A 110 1.83 1.39 -21.44
N LYS A 111 2.31 0.69 -20.41
CA LYS A 111 1.46 -0.01 -19.43
C LYS A 111 1.86 0.34 -18.01
N ILE A 112 0.86 0.51 -17.15
CA ILE A 112 1.02 0.54 -15.71
C ILE A 112 0.50 -0.78 -15.18
N GLU A 113 1.30 -1.46 -14.36
CA GLU A 113 0.90 -2.69 -13.68
C GLU A 113 0.98 -2.47 -12.19
N THR A 114 0.01 -3.05 -11.49
CA THR A 114 -0.05 -3.00 -10.03
C THR A 114 -0.27 -4.41 -9.51
N TYR A 115 0.54 -4.81 -8.56
CA TYR A 115 0.59 -6.17 -8.04
C TYR A 115 1.18 -6.17 -6.64
N SER A 116 0.74 -7.13 -5.84
CA SER A 116 1.25 -7.28 -4.49
C SER A 116 2.65 -7.88 -4.49
N LEU A 117 3.50 -7.38 -3.59
CA LEU A 117 4.87 -7.82 -3.41
C LEU A 117 5.15 -8.10 -1.93
N THR A 118 6.11 -8.98 -1.66
CA THR A 118 6.65 -9.11 -0.31
C THR A 118 7.75 -8.06 -0.13
N GLY A 119 7.59 -7.23 0.89
CA GLY A 119 8.54 -6.22 1.32
C GLY A 119 9.49 -6.71 2.40
N PRO A 120 10.31 -5.79 2.94
CA PRO A 120 11.12 -6.07 4.12
C PRO A 120 10.27 -6.62 5.28
N ASP A 121 10.85 -7.50 6.10
CA ASP A 121 10.17 -8.15 7.23
C ASP A 121 8.88 -8.91 6.87
N GLU A 122 8.83 -9.50 5.68
CA GLU A 122 7.66 -10.27 5.17
C GLU A 122 6.37 -9.44 5.07
N GLN A 123 6.50 -8.11 5.00
CA GLN A 123 5.36 -7.21 4.85
C GLN A 123 4.68 -7.44 3.49
N MET A 124 3.35 -7.58 3.48
CA MET A 124 2.60 -7.56 2.22
C MET A 124 2.42 -6.12 1.74
N LEU A 125 2.97 -5.84 0.56
CA LEU A 125 2.86 -4.57 -0.15
C LEU A 125 1.81 -4.71 -1.27
N LEU A 126 1.18 -3.59 -1.62
CA LEU A 126 0.13 -3.45 -2.64
C LEU A 126 0.60 -2.57 -3.79
#